data_AF-A0A0Q5PF66-F1
#
_entry.id   AF-A0A0Q5PF66-F1
#
_cell.length_a   1.000
_cell.length_b   1.000
_cell.length_c   1.000
_cell.angle_alpha   90.00
_cell.angle_beta   90.00
_cell.angle_gamma   90.00
#
_symmetry.space_group_name_H-M   'P 1'
#
loop_
_entity.id
_entity.type
_entity.pdbx_description
1 polymer ?
#
loop_
_entity_poly.entity_id
_entity_poly.type
_entity_poly.pdbx_seq_one_letter_code
_entity_poly.pdbx_strand_id
1 'polypeptide(L)'
;MIRLTPAFLLAAPLLLAACGQGASTEEPVTNVTVPEGNYVQAIRTMPAGQRTGVMFRAIRDAGRECQQVTDVKEAQAIDGAPTWVAVCDGSTRWLVAINADGIATVTNATELKDANAK
;
A
#
# COMPACT_ATOMS: atom_id res chain seq x y z
N MET A 1 61.88 29.73 -23.66
CA MET A 1 61.55 30.52 -22.46
C MET A 1 60.06 30.81 -22.48
N ILE A 2 59.28 30.29 -21.51
CA ILE A 2 58.08 30.91 -20.90
C ILE A 2 57.62 29.94 -19.79
N ARG A 3 57.48 30.47 -18.58
CA ARG A 3 56.99 29.79 -17.37
C ARG A 3 55.51 30.10 -17.19
N LEU A 4 54.69 29.14 -16.74
CA LEU A 4 53.50 29.37 -15.92
C LEU A 4 52.98 28.04 -15.32
N THR A 5 53.31 27.80 -14.04
CA THR A 5 52.47 27.06 -13.05
C THR A 5 51.45 28.05 -12.46
N PRO A 6 50.35 27.69 -11.73
CA PRO A 6 49.97 26.41 -11.09
C PRO A 6 48.46 26.03 -11.12
N ALA A 7 48.15 24.86 -10.54
CA ALA A 7 46.93 24.49 -9.77
C ALA A 7 45.51 24.80 -10.29
N PHE A 8 44.79 23.75 -10.68
CA PHE A 8 43.31 23.67 -10.58
C PHE A 8 42.96 22.22 -10.18
N LEU A 9 42.94 21.87 -8.89
CA LEU A 9 41.78 21.91 -7.98
C LEU A 9 40.50 21.25 -8.54
N LEU A 10 40.25 20.03 -8.03
CA LEU A 10 38.99 19.36 -7.66
C LEU A 10 37.78 19.30 -8.62
N ALA A 11 37.46 18.05 -9.00
CA ALA A 11 36.21 17.32 -8.72
C ALA A 11 34.85 18.05 -8.69
N ALA A 12 33.93 17.62 -9.58
CA ALA A 12 32.50 17.46 -9.29
C ALA A 12 31.77 16.67 -10.41
N PRO A 13 31.29 15.43 -10.18
CA PRO A 13 30.17 14.87 -10.91
C PRO A 13 28.92 14.95 -10.03
N LEU A 14 28.11 16.00 -10.22
CA LEU A 14 26.84 16.19 -9.51
C LEU A 14 25.74 16.54 -10.51
N LEU A 15 25.25 15.54 -11.25
CA LEU A 15 24.00 15.65 -12.03
C LEU A 15 23.25 14.31 -12.03
N LEU A 16 22.72 13.93 -10.86
CA LEU A 16 21.77 12.82 -10.69
C LEU A 16 20.63 13.22 -9.73
N ALA A 17 20.13 14.45 -9.85
CA ALA A 17 18.94 14.91 -9.14
C ALA A 17 17.92 15.48 -10.13
N ALA A 18 17.34 14.59 -10.96
CA ALA A 18 16.20 14.92 -11.80
C ALA A 18 15.32 13.68 -12.01
N CYS A 19 14.87 13.07 -10.92
CA CYS A 19 13.69 12.21 -10.91
C CYS A 19 12.76 12.71 -9.79
N GLY A 20 11.59 13.22 -10.19
CA GLY A 20 10.45 13.32 -9.29
C GLY A 20 10.10 14.72 -8.78
N GLN A 21 9.96 15.72 -9.65
CA GLN A 21 9.07 16.85 -9.35
C GLN A 21 7.82 16.74 -10.22
N GLY A 22 6.98 15.75 -9.92
CA GLY A 22 5.55 15.87 -10.21
C GLY A 22 4.98 16.81 -9.16
N ALA A 23 4.45 17.96 -9.57
CA ALA A 23 3.69 18.83 -8.70
C ALA A 23 2.39 18.11 -8.31
N SER A 24 2.45 17.30 -7.26
CA SER A 24 1.26 16.86 -6.55
C SER A 24 0.77 18.05 -5.75
N THR A 25 -0.40 18.58 -6.11
CA THR A 25 -1.20 19.42 -5.22
C THR A 25 -1.36 18.65 -3.91
N GLU A 26 -0.69 19.11 -2.87
CA GLU A 26 -0.71 18.49 -1.55
C GLU A 26 -2.08 18.76 -0.93
N GLU A 27 -3.00 17.82 -1.07
CA GLU A 27 -4.19 17.79 -0.23
C GLU A 27 -3.75 17.60 1.22
N PRO A 28 -4.36 18.28 2.20
CA PRO A 28 -3.97 18.17 3.59
C PRO A 28 -4.11 16.71 4.04
N VAL A 29 -2.96 16.09 4.34
CA VAL A 29 -2.89 14.73 4.86
C VAL A 29 -3.45 14.73 6.27
N THR A 30 -4.74 14.38 6.40
CA THR A 30 -5.38 14.24 7.70
C THR A 30 -5.07 12.85 8.23
N ASN A 31 -4.25 12.75 9.27
CA ASN A 31 -4.02 11.49 9.97
C ASN A 31 -5.33 10.99 10.58
N VAL A 32 -5.76 9.80 10.17
CA VAL A 32 -6.94 9.14 10.75
C VAL A 32 -6.53 8.55 12.10
N THR A 33 -7.02 9.15 13.18
CA THR A 33 -6.93 8.54 14.52
C THR A 33 -8.05 7.50 14.63
N VAL A 34 -7.69 6.23 14.75
CA VAL A 34 -8.65 5.14 14.94
C VAL A 34 -8.69 4.78 16.42
N PRO A 35 -9.83 4.90 17.11
CA PRO A 35 -10.00 4.38 18.46
C PRO A 35 -9.73 2.87 18.50
N GLU A 36 -9.03 2.39 19.53
CA GLU A 36 -8.69 0.97 19.69
C GLU A 36 -9.97 0.10 19.63
N GLY A 37 -9.90 -1.01 18.88
CA GLY A 37 -11.01 -1.97 18.73
C GLY A 37 -12.08 -1.61 17.69
N ASN A 38 -11.94 -0.51 16.94
CA ASN A 38 -12.94 -0.07 15.96
C ASN A 38 -12.43 -0.01 14.50
N TYR A 39 -11.38 -0.76 14.18
CA TYR A 39 -10.73 -0.71 12.85
C TYR A 39 -11.68 -1.04 11.70
N VAL A 40 -12.61 -1.97 11.90
CA VAL A 40 -13.58 -2.37 10.87
C VAL A 40 -14.51 -1.21 10.50
N GLN A 41 -15.09 -0.51 11.48
CA GLN A 41 -15.95 0.65 11.16
C GLN A 41 -15.13 1.81 10.61
N ALA A 42 -13.93 2.03 11.12
CA ALA A 42 -13.02 3.03 10.57
C ALA A 42 -12.82 2.78 9.06
N ILE A 43 -12.50 1.54 8.66
CA ILE A 43 -12.34 1.17 7.25
C ILE A 43 -13.64 1.39 6.46
N ARG A 44 -14.81 1.00 6.97
CA ARG A 44 -16.08 1.22 6.26
C ARG A 44 -16.37 2.71 6.01
N THR A 45 -16.07 3.55 6.98
CA THR A 45 -16.31 5.01 6.92
C THR A 45 -15.25 5.77 6.13
N MET A 46 -14.10 5.17 5.83
CA MET A 46 -13.05 5.80 5.05
C MET A 46 -13.51 6.14 3.61
N PRO A 47 -13.06 7.28 3.06
CA PRO A 47 -13.12 7.54 1.63
C PRO A 47 -12.48 6.41 0.82
N ALA A 48 -12.96 6.20 -0.41
CA ALA A 48 -12.52 5.09 -1.25
C ALA A 48 -10.98 5.02 -1.40
N GLY A 49 -10.31 6.15 -1.63
CA GLY A 49 -8.85 6.20 -1.76
C GLY A 49 -8.10 5.76 -0.50
N GLN A 50 -8.61 6.09 0.69
CA GLN A 50 -8.00 5.65 1.95
C GLN A 50 -8.19 4.14 2.16
N ARG A 51 -9.38 3.60 1.85
CA ARG A 51 -9.62 2.14 1.89
C ARG A 51 -8.68 1.39 0.96
N THR A 52 -8.48 1.91 -0.25
CA THR A 52 -7.51 1.37 -1.21
C THR A 52 -6.09 1.34 -0.62
N GLY A 53 -5.68 2.40 0.06
CA GLY A 53 -4.37 2.47 0.75
C GLY A 53 -4.22 1.44 1.87
N VAL A 54 -5.23 1.28 2.73
CA VAL A 54 -5.24 0.25 3.79
C VAL A 54 -5.14 -1.15 3.18
N MET A 55 -5.89 -1.39 2.11
CA MET A 55 -5.92 -2.67 1.44
C MET A 55 -4.59 -3.00 0.76
N PHE A 56 -3.99 -2.02 0.10
CA PHE A 56 -2.66 -2.12 -0.49
C PHE A 56 -1.61 -2.46 0.57
N ARG A 57 -1.63 -1.76 1.71
CA ARG A 57 -0.74 -2.01 2.85
C ARG A 57 -0.86 -3.46 3.34
N ALA A 58 -2.08 -3.92 3.62
CA ALA A 58 -2.32 -5.27 4.12
C ALA A 58 -1.78 -6.35 3.16
N ILE A 59 -2.02 -6.19 1.86
CA ILE A 59 -1.55 -7.14 0.83
C ILE A 59 -0.02 -7.18 0.78
N ARG A 60 0.66 -6.01 0.82
CA ARG A 60 2.13 -5.94 0.81
C ARG A 60 2.76 -6.44 2.09
N ASP A 61 2.18 -6.13 3.25
CA ASP A 61 2.66 -6.61 4.55
C ASP A 61 2.52 -8.15 4.65
N ALA A 62 1.56 -8.76 3.95
CA ALA A 62 1.43 -10.21 3.79
C ALA A 62 2.36 -10.83 2.72
N GLY A 63 3.30 -10.05 2.18
CA GLY A 63 4.30 -10.50 1.20
C GLY A 63 3.72 -10.83 -0.17
N ARG A 64 2.53 -10.32 -0.51
CA ARG A 64 1.93 -10.53 -1.84
C ARG A 64 2.41 -9.47 -2.82
N GLU A 65 2.53 -9.87 -4.09
CA GLU A 65 2.81 -8.94 -5.17
C GLU A 65 1.57 -8.07 -5.44
N CYS A 66 1.78 -6.76 -5.37
CA CYS A 66 0.77 -5.78 -5.67
C CYS A 66 1.40 -4.40 -5.88
N GLN A 67 1.21 -3.77 -7.04
CA GLN A 67 1.73 -2.41 -7.27
C GLN A 67 0.66 -1.35 -6.96
N GLN A 68 -0.60 -1.66 -7.24
CA GLN A 68 -1.73 -0.78 -6.97
C GLN A 68 -3.00 -1.58 -6.69
N VAL A 69 -3.81 -1.11 -5.74
CA VAL A 69 -5.18 -1.60 -5.60
C VAL A 69 -6.09 -0.69 -6.42
N THR A 70 -6.85 -1.27 -7.34
CA THR A 70 -7.71 -0.53 -8.28
C THR A 70 -9.17 -0.55 -7.88
N ASP A 71 -9.59 -1.52 -7.07
CA ASP A 71 -10.96 -1.64 -6.57
C ASP A 71 -10.98 -2.35 -5.21
N VAL A 72 -11.91 -1.97 -4.35
CA VAL A 72 -12.13 -2.58 -3.03
C VAL A 72 -13.61 -2.70 -2.77
N LYS A 73 -14.08 -3.92 -2.52
CA LYS A 73 -15.49 -4.22 -2.18
C LYS A 73 -15.57 -5.08 -0.94
N GLU A 74 -16.49 -4.76 -0.05
CA GLU A 74 -16.77 -5.63 1.09
C GLU A 74 -17.41 -6.94 0.59
N ALA A 75 -16.95 -8.06 1.17
CA ALA A 75 -17.39 -9.40 0.86
C ALA A 75 -18.16 -10.00 2.05
N GLN A 76 -18.64 -11.23 1.90
CA GLN A 76 -19.07 -11.99 3.07
C GLN A 76 -17.88 -12.21 4.00
N ALA A 77 -18.15 -12.12 5.30
CA ALA A 77 -17.16 -12.43 6.33
C ALA A 77 -16.71 -13.90 6.20
N ILE A 78 -15.41 -14.13 6.37
CA ILE A 78 -14.80 -15.46 6.42
C ILE A 78 -14.48 -15.75 7.88
N ASP A 79 -14.99 -16.87 8.40
CA ASP A 79 -14.82 -17.26 9.82
C ASP A 79 -15.22 -16.16 10.81
N GLY A 80 -16.25 -15.38 10.47
CA GLY A 80 -16.73 -14.26 11.28
C GLY A 80 -15.88 -12.98 11.18
N ALA A 81 -14.76 -13.00 10.47
CA ALA A 81 -13.93 -11.82 10.24
C ALA A 81 -14.45 -10.99 9.05
N PRO A 82 -14.75 -9.69 9.24
CA PRO A 82 -15.08 -8.78 8.14
C PRO A 82 -14.02 -8.86 7.03
N THR A 83 -14.48 -9.03 5.80
CA THR A 83 -13.62 -9.35 4.67
C THR A 83 -13.90 -8.44 3.50
N TRP A 84 -12.85 -8.08 2.76
CA TRP A 84 -12.95 -7.32 1.52
C TRP A 84 -12.27 -8.08 0.38
N VAL A 85 -12.82 -7.93 -0.82
CA VAL A 85 -12.13 -8.24 -2.07
C VAL A 85 -11.38 -7.00 -2.52
N ALA A 86 -10.07 -7.15 -2.68
CA ALA A 86 -9.20 -6.16 -3.27
C ALA A 86 -8.77 -6.60 -4.67
N VAL A 87 -8.98 -5.75 -5.67
CA VAL A 87 -8.44 -5.97 -7.01
C VAL A 87 -7.09 -5.28 -7.08
N CYS A 88 -6.03 -6.06 -7.17
CA CYS A 88 -4.69 -5.58 -7.38
C CYS A 88 -4.30 -5.64 -8.86
N ASP A 89 -3.62 -4.59 -9.32
CA ASP A 89 -3.08 -4.46 -10.68
C ASP A 89 -4.15 -4.74 -11.76
N GLY A 90 -5.40 -4.39 -11.46
CA GLY A 90 -6.56 -4.51 -12.34
C GLY A 90 -7.14 -5.93 -12.51
N SER A 91 -6.48 -6.98 -12.01
CA SER A 91 -6.89 -8.37 -12.31
C SER A 91 -6.77 -9.34 -11.15
N THR A 92 -5.71 -9.25 -10.36
CA THR A 92 -5.44 -10.17 -9.24
C THR A 92 -6.41 -9.85 -8.11
N ARG A 93 -7.11 -10.86 -7.58
CA ARG A 93 -8.07 -10.67 -6.49
C ARG A 93 -7.54 -11.27 -5.19
N TRP A 94 -7.41 -10.43 -4.18
CA TRP A 94 -7.07 -10.82 -2.82
C TRP A 94 -8.30 -10.70 -1.92
N LEU A 95 -8.49 -11.68 -1.06
CA LEU A 95 -9.41 -11.65 0.07
C LEU A 95 -8.62 -11.18 1.28
N VAL A 96 -9.08 -10.09 1.90
CA VAL A 96 -8.42 -9.51 3.07
C VAL A 96 -9.44 -9.49 4.20
N ALA A 97 -9.23 -10.38 5.17
CA ALA A 97 -10.04 -10.48 6.37
C ALA A 97 -9.35 -9.69 7.50
N ILE A 98 -10.05 -8.77 8.15
CA ILE A 98 -9.49 -7.93 9.21
C ILE A 98 -10.30 -8.13 10.47
N ASN A 99 -9.65 -8.56 11.55
CA ASN A 99 -10.31 -8.77 12.84
C ASN A 99 -10.47 -7.44 13.61
N ALA A 100 -11.16 -7.51 14.77
CA ALA A 100 -11.40 -6.33 15.61
C ALA A 100 -10.11 -5.70 16.15
N ASP A 101 -9.03 -6.47 16.24
CA ASP A 101 -7.70 -6.02 16.69
C ASP A 101 -6.89 -5.35 15.56
N GLY A 102 -7.44 -5.31 14.34
CA GLY A 102 -6.80 -4.70 13.17
C GLY A 102 -5.78 -5.60 12.48
N ILE A 103 -5.67 -6.87 12.87
CA ILE A 103 -4.79 -7.84 12.18
C ILE A 103 -5.48 -8.31 10.91
N ALA A 104 -4.76 -8.18 9.78
CA ALA A 104 -5.22 -8.59 8.47
C ALA A 104 -4.64 -9.95 8.08
N THR A 105 -5.52 -10.86 7.65
CA THR A 105 -5.16 -12.10 6.96
C THR A 105 -5.47 -11.95 5.48
N VAL A 106 -4.49 -12.26 4.63
CA VAL A 106 -4.60 -12.12 3.17
C VAL A 106 -4.49 -13.49 2.50
N THR A 107 -5.47 -13.81 1.66
CA THR A 107 -5.54 -15.07 0.90
C THR A 107 -6.16 -14.83 -0.47
N ASN A 108 -6.16 -15.81 -1.36
CA ASN A 108 -6.95 -15.79 -2.59
C ASN A 108 -7.97 -16.94 -2.60
N ALA A 109 -8.86 -16.93 -3.59
CA ALA A 109 -9.94 -17.92 -3.68
C ALA A 109 -9.42 -19.36 -3.84
N THR A 110 -8.24 -19.56 -4.43
CA THR A 110 -7.63 -20.89 -4.58
C THR A 110 -7.09 -21.36 -3.23
N GLU A 111 -6.26 -20.53 -2.58
CA GLU A 111 -5.68 -20.80 -1.26
C GLU A 111 -6.76 -21.08 -0.21
N LEU A 112 -7.87 -20.32 -0.23
CA LEU A 112 -8.99 -20.54 0.68
C LEU A 112 -9.71 -21.87 0.43
N LYS A 113 -9.89 -22.27 -0.83
CA LYS A 113 -10.49 -23.57 -1.16
C LYS A 113 -9.61 -24.72 -0.68
N ASP A 114 -8.30 -24.62 -0.92
CA ASP A 114 -7.34 -25.64 -0.54
C ASP A 114 -7.25 -25.80 0.99
N ALA A 115 -7.40 -24.70 1.74
CA ALA A 115 -7.45 -24.72 3.20
C ALA A 115 -8.71 -25.42 3.74
N ASN A 116 -9.86 -25.24 3.09
CA ASN A 116 -11.15 -25.82 3.51
C ASN A 116 -11.36 -27.28 3.06
N ALA A 117 -10.51 -27.79 2.17
CA ALA A 117 -10.57 -29.17 1.69
C ALA A 117 -9.83 -30.17 2.61
N LYS A 118 -9.22 -29.68 3.69
CA LYS A 118 -8.49 -30.46 4.70
C LYS A 118 -9.36 -30.68 5.93
#